data_AF-L0EGL2-F1
#
_entry.id   AF-L0EGL2-F1
#
_cell.length_a   1.000
_cell.length_b   1.000
_cell.length_c   1.000
_cell.angle_alpha   90.00
_cell.angle_beta   90.00
_cell.angle_gamma   90.00
#
_symmetry.space_group_name_H-M   'P 1'
#
loop_
_entity.id
_entity.type
_entity.pdbx_description
1 polymer ?
#
loop_
_entity_poly.entity_id
_entity_poly.type
_entity_poly.pdbx_seq_one_letter_code
_entity_poly.pdbx_strand_id
1 'polypeptide(L)'
;MGIGRWQRFGARMVINAAAAVIVSFIGVSLVLGLGGQSAGGFFALWGFEALFILAFILVSQLFLMLFGMAGMLFNILLLSMQLVSSGAMMPRELLPDFYRSISEVFPATYAVEGAMNLLFGGPPADRAALGLLAILAAALLLGAASTAIRRPSVQAAAVKSPDLNMN
;
A
#
# COMPACT_ATOMS: atom_id res chain seq x y z
N MET A 1 17.65 5.91 26.14
CA MET A 1 17.62 6.76 24.93
C MET A 1 16.31 6.49 24.20
N GLY A 2 15.46 7.51 24.01
CA GLY A 2 14.17 7.32 23.34
C GLY A 2 14.34 7.10 21.83
N ILE A 3 13.58 6.17 21.25
CA ILE A 3 13.60 5.91 19.81
C ILE A 3 13.16 7.19 19.06
N GLY A 4 14.04 7.71 18.20
CA GLY A 4 13.81 8.93 17.43
C GLY A 4 12.71 8.77 16.38
N ARG A 5 12.06 9.88 15.98
CA ARG A 5 10.95 9.86 15.00
C ARG A 5 11.33 9.19 13.66
N TRP A 6 12.55 9.42 13.20
CA TRP A 6 13.11 8.82 11.98
C TRP A 6 13.40 7.33 12.14
N GLN A 7 13.83 6.89 13.33
CA GLN A 7 13.98 5.46 13.63
C GLN A 7 12.62 4.75 13.62
N ARG A 8 11.56 5.36 14.17
CA ARG A 8 10.20 4.79 14.12
C ARG A 8 9.67 4.70 12.68
N PHE A 9 9.89 5.75 11.88
CA PHE A 9 9.51 5.73 10.47
C PHE A 9 10.26 4.65 9.70
N GLY A 10 11.58 4.61 9.81
CA GLY A 10 12.42 3.58 9.18
C GLY A 10 12.03 2.16 9.61
N ALA A 11 11.80 1.93 10.90
CA ALA A 11 11.35 0.63 11.40
C ALA A 11 10.01 0.20 10.76
N ARG A 12 9.04 1.13 10.64
CA ARG A 12 7.79 0.85 9.93
C ARG A 12 8.00 0.52 8.46
N MET A 13 8.86 1.24 7.77
CA MET A 13 9.17 0.96 6.36
C MET A 13 9.77 -0.45 6.19
N VAL A 14 10.69 -0.84 7.06
CA VAL A 14 11.29 -2.18 7.07
C VAL A 14 10.24 -3.26 7.36
N ILE A 15 9.40 -3.06 8.38
CA ILE A 15 8.32 -3.98 8.73
C ILE A 15 7.35 -4.15 7.54
N ASN A 16 6.96 -3.05 6.88
CA ASN A 16 6.05 -3.10 5.75
C ASN A 16 6.68 -3.79 4.53
N ALA A 17 7.95 -3.53 4.24
CA ALA A 17 8.67 -4.18 3.15
C ALA A 17 8.78 -5.69 3.41
N ALA A 18 9.13 -6.09 4.64
CA ALA A 18 9.15 -7.49 5.04
C ALA A 18 7.76 -8.15 4.94
N ALA A 19 6.71 -7.47 5.40
CA ALA A 19 5.34 -7.94 5.28
C ALA A 19 4.94 -8.13 3.81
N ALA A 20 5.25 -7.18 2.94
CA ALA A 20 4.95 -7.29 1.51
C ALA A 20 5.66 -8.49 0.86
N VAL A 21 6.94 -8.70 1.17
CA VAL A 21 7.73 -9.84 0.68
C VAL A 21 7.17 -11.18 1.17
N ILE A 22 6.83 -11.28 2.46
CA ILE A 22 6.34 -12.53 3.06
C ILE A 22 4.93 -12.85 2.56
N VAL A 23 4.03 -11.86 2.57
CA VAL A 23 2.63 -12.05 2.16
C VAL A 23 2.55 -12.39 0.68
N SER A 24 3.30 -11.70 -0.19
CA SER A 24 3.36 -12.05 -1.62
C SER A 24 3.95 -13.44 -1.87
N PHE A 25 4.97 -13.83 -1.12
CA PHE A 25 5.55 -15.16 -1.26
C PHE A 25 4.53 -16.25 -0.95
N ILE A 26 3.77 -16.08 0.15
CA ILE A 26 2.68 -16.97 0.51
C ILE A 26 1.58 -16.92 -0.55
N GLY A 27 1.20 -15.72 -1.01
CA GLY A 27 0.18 -15.49 -2.03
C GLY A 27 0.45 -16.25 -3.32
N VAL A 28 1.58 -15.99 -3.98
CA VAL A 28 1.96 -16.68 -5.21
C VAL A 28 2.11 -18.19 -5.00
N SER A 29 2.72 -18.61 -3.88
CA SER A 29 2.89 -20.04 -3.60
C SER A 29 1.55 -20.76 -3.49
N LEU A 30 0.55 -20.13 -2.88
CA LEU A 30 -0.81 -20.67 -2.81
C LEU A 30 -1.49 -20.66 -4.17
N VAL A 31 -1.40 -19.56 -4.92
CA VAL A 31 -1.98 -19.47 -6.27
C VAL A 31 -1.46 -20.59 -7.15
N LEU A 32 -0.15 -20.80 -7.23
CA LEU A 32 0.43 -21.87 -8.04
C LEU A 32 0.20 -23.27 -7.44
N GLY A 33 0.25 -23.41 -6.12
CA GLY A 33 0.02 -24.67 -5.42
C GLY A 33 -1.42 -25.19 -5.57
N LEU A 34 -2.39 -24.29 -5.80
CA LEU A 34 -3.80 -24.62 -6.01
C LEU A 34 -4.17 -24.75 -7.50
N GLY A 35 -3.19 -24.81 -8.40
CA GLY A 35 -3.40 -25.00 -9.83
C GLY A 35 -3.49 -23.73 -10.67
N GLY A 36 -3.23 -22.56 -10.07
CA GLY A 36 -3.04 -21.31 -10.80
C GLY A 36 -1.81 -21.37 -11.71
N GLN A 37 -1.81 -20.55 -12.76
CA GLN A 37 -0.72 -20.49 -13.73
C GLN A 37 -0.13 -19.09 -13.78
N SER A 38 1.16 -19.00 -14.14
CA SER A 38 1.81 -17.73 -14.42
C SER A 38 2.65 -17.85 -15.68
N ALA A 39 2.25 -17.15 -16.73
CA ALA A 39 3.02 -17.02 -17.95
C ALA A 39 4.37 -16.32 -17.71
N GLY A 40 4.41 -15.36 -16.78
CA GLY A 40 5.64 -14.67 -16.38
C GLY A 40 6.58 -15.49 -15.48
N GLY A 41 6.12 -16.64 -14.98
CA GLY A 41 6.83 -17.47 -14.02
C GLY A 41 6.76 -16.94 -12.58
N PHE A 42 7.16 -17.80 -11.63
CA PHE A 42 7.02 -17.55 -10.19
C PHE A 42 7.65 -16.22 -9.75
N PHE A 43 8.91 -15.97 -10.10
CA PHE A 43 9.64 -14.79 -9.60
C PHE A 43 9.10 -13.47 -10.13
N ALA A 44 8.61 -13.44 -11.38
CA ALA A 44 8.01 -12.24 -11.95
C ALA A 44 6.68 -11.91 -11.26
N LEU A 45 5.82 -12.92 -11.08
CA LEU A 45 4.55 -12.77 -10.37
C LEU A 45 4.77 -12.38 -8.90
N TRP A 46 5.71 -13.04 -8.22
CA TRP A 46 6.04 -12.75 -6.83
C TRP A 46 6.62 -11.35 -6.62
N GLY A 47 7.59 -10.95 -7.44
CA GLY A 47 8.16 -9.61 -7.35
C GLY A 47 7.13 -8.52 -7.64
N PHE A 48 6.25 -8.75 -8.62
CA PHE A 48 5.15 -7.84 -8.93
C PHE A 48 4.11 -7.78 -7.81
N GLU A 49 3.75 -8.92 -7.23
CA GLU A 49 2.84 -8.98 -6.08
C GLU A 49 3.42 -8.28 -4.85
N ALA A 50 4.70 -8.50 -4.54
CA ALA A 50 5.39 -7.78 -3.48
C ALA A 50 5.35 -6.26 -3.69
N LEU A 51 5.57 -5.81 -4.94
CA LEU A 51 5.54 -4.40 -5.30
C LEU A 51 4.16 -3.78 -5.06
N PHE A 52 3.08 -4.39 -5.59
CA PHE A 52 1.76 -3.79 -5.41
C PHE A 52 1.30 -3.88 -3.95
N ILE A 53 1.55 -4.97 -3.24
CA ILE A 53 1.21 -5.08 -1.80
C ILE A 53 1.90 -3.96 -1.02
N LEU A 54 3.19 -3.71 -1.28
CA LEU A 54 3.91 -2.62 -0.62
C LEU A 54 3.31 -1.25 -0.95
N ALA A 55 2.92 -1.01 -2.21
CA ALA A 55 2.26 0.23 -2.60
C ALA A 55 0.93 0.42 -1.84
N PHE A 56 0.10 -0.62 -1.73
CA PHE A 56 -1.14 -0.58 -0.95
C PHE A 56 -0.89 -0.27 0.53
N ILE A 57 0.09 -0.93 1.16
CA ILE A 57 0.44 -0.71 2.57
C ILE A 57 0.89 0.75 2.79
N LEU A 58 1.75 1.28 1.92
CA LEU A 58 2.31 2.63 2.09
C LEU A 58 1.28 3.73 1.80
N VAL A 59 0.42 3.55 0.79
CA VAL A 59 -0.72 4.45 0.54
C VAL A 59 -1.68 4.46 1.73
N SER A 60 -2.00 3.28 2.25
CA SER A 60 -2.89 3.16 3.41
C SER A 60 -2.28 3.81 4.66
N GLN A 61 -0.99 3.56 4.90
CA GLN A 61 -0.26 4.20 5.99
C GLN A 61 -0.18 5.71 5.83
N LEU A 62 0.00 6.22 4.62
CA LEU A 62 0.03 7.65 4.36
C LEU A 62 -1.26 8.31 4.83
N PHE A 63 -2.44 7.79 4.47
CA PHE A 63 -3.71 8.38 4.89
C PHE A 63 -3.96 8.28 6.39
N LEU A 64 -3.55 7.19 7.04
CA LEU A 64 -3.54 7.11 8.51
C LEU A 64 -2.64 8.18 9.12
N MET A 65 -1.49 8.42 8.50
CA MET A 65 -0.54 9.42 8.95
C MET A 65 -1.04 10.85 8.73
N LEU A 66 -1.74 11.13 7.63
CA LEU A 66 -2.28 12.45 7.35
C LEU A 66 -3.51 12.76 8.22
N PHE A 67 -4.45 11.83 8.31
CA PHE A 67 -5.79 12.07 8.86
C PHE A 67 -6.05 11.42 10.24
N GLY A 68 -5.13 10.60 10.77
CA GLY A 68 -5.33 9.92 12.05
C GLY A 68 -6.50 8.94 12.02
N MET A 69 -7.41 9.03 13.00
CA MET A 69 -8.61 8.19 13.10
C MET A 69 -9.51 8.29 11.86
N ALA A 70 -9.68 9.51 11.31
CA ALA A 70 -10.45 9.70 10.08
C ALA A 70 -9.80 9.00 8.87
N GLY A 71 -8.48 8.80 8.90
CA GLY A 71 -7.74 8.06 7.89
C GLY A 71 -8.13 6.59 7.81
N MET A 72 -8.58 5.98 8.92
CA MET A 72 -9.10 4.61 8.90
C MET A 72 -10.36 4.51 8.06
N LEU A 73 -11.35 5.38 8.33
CA LEU A 73 -12.59 5.43 7.55
C LEU A 73 -12.31 5.77 6.09
N PHE A 74 -11.42 6.73 5.84
CA PHE A 74 -11.00 7.10 4.49
C PHE A 74 -10.41 5.90 3.73
N ASN A 75 -9.52 5.12 4.35
CA ASN A 75 -8.96 3.93 3.74
C ASN A 75 -10.02 2.87 3.41
N ILE A 76 -11.01 2.67 4.28
CA ILE A 76 -12.11 1.73 4.01
C ILE A 76 -12.88 2.16 2.76
N LEU A 77 -13.28 3.44 2.68
CA LEU A 77 -13.99 3.97 1.51
C LEU A 77 -13.13 3.91 0.25
N LEU A 78 -11.84 4.24 0.37
CA LEU A 78 -10.90 4.23 -0.72
C LEU A 78 -10.65 2.80 -1.25
N LEU A 79 -10.55 1.79 -0.39
CA LEU A 79 -10.40 0.40 -0.83
C LEU A 79 -11.64 -0.08 -1.60
N SER A 80 -12.84 0.26 -1.13
CA SER A 80 -14.09 -0.04 -1.84
C SER A 80 -14.13 0.63 -3.21
N MET A 81 -13.74 1.90 -3.29
CA MET A 81 -13.66 2.65 -4.54
C MET A 81 -12.62 2.07 -5.51
N GLN A 82 -11.46 1.68 -4.98
CA GLN A 82 -10.40 1.02 -5.75
C GLN A 82 -10.86 -0.32 -6.32
N LEU A 83 -11.64 -1.11 -5.56
CA LEU A 83 -12.15 -2.38 -6.05
C LEU A 83 -12.99 -2.20 -7.32
N VAL A 84 -13.94 -1.26 -7.29
CA VAL A 84 -14.85 -0.96 -8.41
C VAL A 84 -14.09 -0.38 -9.61
N SER A 85 -13.06 0.42 -9.37
CA SER A 85 -12.30 1.12 -10.41
C SER A 85 -11.06 0.37 -10.92
N SER A 86 -10.72 -0.77 -10.31
CA SER A 86 -9.48 -1.52 -10.57
C SER A 86 -9.39 -2.15 -11.96
N GLY A 87 -10.50 -2.30 -12.67
CA GLY A 87 -10.55 -3.03 -13.94
C GLY A 87 -10.73 -4.55 -13.78
N ALA A 88 -10.83 -5.09 -12.55
CA ALA A 88 -10.94 -6.53 -12.31
C ALA A 88 -12.29 -7.12 -12.75
N MET A 89 -13.38 -6.36 -12.61
CA MET A 89 -14.74 -6.81 -12.96
C MET A 89 -15.19 -6.33 -14.34
N MET A 90 -14.77 -5.13 -14.73
CA MET A 90 -15.15 -4.48 -15.98
C MET A 90 -13.90 -3.85 -16.58
N PRO A 91 -13.64 -4.02 -17.89
CA PRO A 91 -12.55 -3.32 -18.57
C PRO A 91 -12.59 -1.83 -18.29
N ARG A 92 -11.41 -1.25 -18.05
CA ARG A 92 -11.25 0.16 -17.65
C ARG A 92 -11.82 1.13 -18.69
N GLU A 93 -11.78 0.71 -19.95
CA GLU A 93 -12.28 1.46 -21.11
C GLU A 93 -13.81 1.61 -21.09
N LEU A 94 -14.50 0.80 -20.29
CA LEU A 94 -15.95 0.85 -20.14
C LEU A 94 -16.39 1.51 -18.83
N LEU A 95 -15.45 1.91 -17.97
CA LEU A 95 -15.77 2.66 -16.75
C LEU A 95 -16.22 4.09 -17.09
N PRO A 96 -17.21 4.64 -16.36
CA PRO A 96 -17.53 6.05 -16.41
C PRO A 96 -16.31 6.92 -16.06
N ASP A 97 -16.24 8.13 -16.63
CA ASP A 97 -15.08 9.02 -16.52
C ASP A 97 -14.64 9.31 -15.08
N PHE A 98 -15.62 9.40 -14.16
CA PHE A 98 -15.37 9.57 -12.74
C PHE A 98 -14.50 8.43 -12.16
N TYR A 99 -14.89 7.18 -12.39
CA TYR A 99 -14.17 6.01 -11.91
C TYR A 99 -12.84 5.80 -12.65
N ARG A 100 -12.81 6.12 -13.95
CA ARG A 100 -11.57 6.08 -14.74
C ARG A 100 -10.52 7.03 -14.18
N SER A 101 -10.89 8.28 -13.90
CA SER A 101 -9.96 9.28 -13.37
C SER A 101 -9.38 8.86 -12.00
N ILE A 102 -10.23 8.34 -11.12
CA ILE A 102 -9.80 7.82 -9.81
C ILE A 102 -8.82 6.66 -9.96
N SER A 103 -9.10 5.76 -10.90
CA SER A 103 -8.28 4.57 -11.11
C SER A 103 -6.84 4.90 -11.51
N GLU A 104 -6.54 6.07 -12.07
CA GLU A 104 -5.19 6.45 -12.56
C GLU A 104 -4.21 6.77 -11.44
N VAL A 105 -4.71 7.21 -10.29
CA VAL A 105 -3.87 7.68 -9.18
C VAL A 105 -3.66 6.64 -8.09
N PHE A 106 -4.37 5.52 -8.13
CA PHE A 106 -4.36 4.49 -7.09
C PHE A 106 -3.76 3.16 -7.56
N PRO A 107 -3.15 2.37 -6.66
CA PRO A 107 -2.37 1.19 -7.03
C PRO A 107 -3.22 0.04 -7.60
N ALA A 108 -4.51 -0.03 -7.27
CA ALA A 108 -5.37 -1.16 -7.63
C ALA A 108 -5.44 -1.44 -9.14
N THR A 109 -5.51 -0.40 -9.96
CA THR A 109 -5.58 -0.53 -11.42
C THR A 109 -4.34 -1.18 -11.98
N TYR A 110 -3.17 -0.65 -11.60
CA TYR A 110 -1.89 -1.17 -12.05
C TYR A 110 -1.64 -2.59 -11.51
N ALA A 111 -2.09 -2.87 -10.29
CA ALA A 111 -2.02 -4.21 -9.71
C ALA A 111 -2.81 -5.23 -10.54
N VAL A 112 -4.06 -4.91 -10.90
CA VAL A 112 -4.90 -5.81 -11.70
C VAL A 112 -4.34 -5.97 -13.12
N GLU A 113 -3.98 -4.86 -13.78
CA GLU A 113 -3.43 -4.90 -15.14
C GLU A 113 -2.17 -5.77 -15.22
N GLY A 114 -1.19 -5.51 -14.36
CA GLY A 114 0.06 -6.27 -14.37
C GLY A 114 -0.10 -7.72 -13.89
N ALA A 115 -0.98 -7.98 -12.93
CA ALA A 115 -1.28 -9.35 -12.49
C ALA A 115 -1.96 -10.16 -13.61
N MET A 116 -2.96 -9.60 -14.29
CA MET A 116 -3.60 -10.25 -15.44
C MET A 116 -2.58 -10.55 -16.55
N ASN A 117 -1.70 -9.60 -16.84
CA ASN A 117 -0.65 -9.78 -17.83
C ASN A 117 0.32 -10.92 -17.46
N LEU A 118 0.78 -10.98 -16.20
CA LEU A 118 1.71 -12.01 -15.73
C LEU A 118 1.07 -13.39 -15.55
N LEU A 119 -0.22 -13.44 -15.23
CA LEU A 119 -0.97 -14.69 -15.08
C LEU A 119 -1.31 -15.29 -16.45
N PHE A 120 -1.82 -14.48 -17.37
CA PHE A 120 -2.43 -14.94 -18.62
C PHE A 120 -1.59 -14.68 -19.89
N GLY A 121 -0.37 -14.15 -19.77
CA GLY A 121 0.52 -13.94 -20.91
C GLY A 121 0.18 -12.71 -21.74
N GLY A 122 -0.30 -11.65 -21.09
CA GLY A 122 -0.55 -10.35 -21.71
C GLY A 122 0.74 -9.56 -22.00
N PRO A 123 0.62 -8.26 -22.35
CA PRO A 123 1.77 -7.37 -22.54
C PRO A 123 2.71 -7.35 -21.32
N PRO A 124 3.97 -6.92 -21.47
CA PRO A 124 4.87 -6.75 -20.33
C PRO A 124 4.24 -5.93 -19.21
N ALA A 125 4.43 -6.36 -17.95
CA ALA A 125 3.90 -5.66 -16.77
C ALA A 125 4.76 -4.44 -16.35
N ASP A 126 5.66 -3.97 -17.22
CA ASP A 126 6.61 -2.90 -16.95
C ASP A 126 5.90 -1.56 -16.71
N ARG A 127 4.92 -1.21 -17.53
CA ARG A 127 4.11 0.01 -17.38
C ARG A 127 3.34 0.01 -16.07
N ALA A 128 2.72 -1.12 -15.74
CA ALA A 128 2.03 -1.30 -14.47
C ALA A 128 2.99 -1.16 -13.28
N ALA A 129 4.17 -1.78 -13.37
CA ALA A 129 5.21 -1.68 -12.35
C ALA A 129 5.71 -0.23 -12.19
N LEU A 130 5.90 0.51 -13.28
CA LEU A 130 6.28 1.92 -13.25
C LEU A 130 5.22 2.79 -12.57
N GLY A 131 3.93 2.56 -12.85
CA GLY A 131 2.82 3.24 -12.17
C GLY A 131 2.83 2.98 -10.67
N LEU A 132 3.01 1.71 -10.26
CA LEU A 132 3.14 1.34 -8.85
C LEU A 132 4.36 1.97 -8.18
N LEU A 133 5.51 2.00 -8.85
CA LEU A 133 6.73 2.63 -8.35
C LEU A 133 6.56 4.14 -8.18
N ALA A 134 5.87 4.81 -9.11
CA ALA A 134 5.55 6.23 -8.99
C ALA A 134 4.65 6.53 -7.78
N ILE A 135 3.60 5.72 -7.58
CA ILE A 135 2.71 5.81 -6.41
C ILE A 135 3.48 5.56 -5.11
N LEU A 136 4.33 4.54 -5.09
CA LEU A 136 5.15 4.19 -3.94
C LEU A 136 6.14 5.31 -3.59
N ALA A 137 6.80 5.89 -4.59
CA ALA A 137 7.69 7.03 -4.41
C ALA A 137 6.92 8.23 -3.84
N ALA A 138 5.75 8.56 -4.40
CA ALA A 138 4.89 9.62 -3.89
C ALA A 138 4.48 9.37 -2.42
N ALA A 139 4.07 8.14 -2.08
CA ALA A 139 3.67 7.78 -0.73
C ALA A 139 4.83 7.89 0.27
N LEU A 140 6.03 7.47 -0.11
CA LEU A 140 7.24 7.60 0.71
C LEU A 140 7.62 9.07 0.93
N LEU A 141 7.62 9.88 -0.13
CA LEU A 141 7.95 11.31 -0.04
C LEU A 141 6.96 12.07 0.85
N LEU A 142 5.66 11.85 0.65
CA LEU A 142 4.62 12.47 1.46
C LEU A 142 4.64 11.98 2.92
N GLY A 143 4.91 10.69 3.12
CA GLY A 143 5.08 10.10 4.45
C GLY A 143 6.27 10.71 5.19
N ALA A 144 7.43 10.79 4.53
CA ALA A 144 8.63 11.42 5.08
C ALA A 144 8.39 12.91 5.39
N ALA A 145 7.76 13.66 4.48
CA ALA A 145 7.40 15.06 4.71
C ALA A 145 6.47 15.21 5.94
N SER A 146 5.45 14.35 6.05
CA SER A 146 4.55 14.33 7.21
C SER A 146 5.30 14.03 8.51
N THR A 147 6.32 13.14 8.50
CA THR A 147 7.14 12.86 9.69
C THR A 147 8.04 14.03 10.09
N ALA A 148 8.53 14.79 9.11
CA ALA A 148 9.37 15.95 9.35
C ALA A 148 8.56 17.09 9.97
N ILE A 149 7.34 17.32 9.47
CA ILE A 149 6.45 18.42 9.89
C ILE A 149 5.79 18.14 11.24
N ARG A 150 5.40 16.89 11.53
CA ARG A 150 4.76 16.54 12.80
C ARG A 150 5.74 16.69 13.97
N ARG A 151 5.54 17.72 14.80
CA ARG A 151 6.17 17.84 16.12
C ARG A 151 5.67 16.70 17.02
N PRO A 152 6.53 16.10 17.87
CA PRO A 152 6.11 15.06 18.80
C PRO A 152 4.95 15.60 19.64
N SER A 153 3.77 15.01 19.47
CA SER A 153 2.58 15.46 20.17
C SER A 153 2.78 15.29 21.67
N VAL A 154 2.47 16.35 22.41
CA VAL A 154 2.44 16.49 23.87
C VAL A 154 1.56 15.42 24.56
N GLN A 155 0.87 14.56 23.81
CA GLN A 155 -0.01 13.50 24.31
C GLN A 155 0.68 12.43 25.17
N ALA A 156 2.00 12.23 25.05
CA ALA A 156 2.73 11.33 25.96
C ALA A 156 3.04 11.96 27.34
N ALA A 157 2.93 13.28 27.48
CA ALA A 157 3.21 13.96 28.75
C ALA A 157 2.01 13.95 29.71
N ALA A 158 0.78 13.87 29.20
CA ALA A 158 -0.44 13.91 30.03
C ALA A 158 -0.79 12.57 30.71
N VAL A 159 -0.25 11.43 30.23
CA VAL A 159 -0.51 10.10 30.81
C VAL A 159 0.48 9.76 31.94
N LYS A 160 1.56 10.56 32.12
CA LYS A 160 2.59 10.29 33.14
C LYS A 160 2.38 11.05 34.46
N SER A 161 1.20 11.65 34.67
CA SER A 161 0.89 12.41 35.89
C SER A 161 -0.49 12.15 36.52
N PRO A 162 -1.04 10.92 36.56
CA PRO A 162 -1.98 10.56 37.60
C PRO A 162 -1.23 9.86 38.75
N ASP A 163 -1.34 10.46 39.93
CA ASP A 163 -1.27 9.77 41.23
C ASP A 163 0.13 9.50 41.82
N LEU A 164 0.79 10.54 42.33
CA LEU A 164 1.91 10.40 43.28
C LEU A 164 1.81 11.28 44.52
N ASN A 165 0.62 11.74 44.94
CA ASN A 165 0.46 12.41 46.24
C ASN A 165 -0.91 12.14 46.87
N MET A 166 -1.05 11.02 47.57
CA MET A 166 -2.01 10.88 48.68
C MET A 166 -1.29 10.14 49.81
N ASN A 167 -0.50 10.90 50.58
CA ASN A 167 -0.14 10.58 51.96
C ASN A 167 -0.95 11.51 52.86
#